data_AF-A0A9Q9SS89-F1
#
_entry.id   AF-A0A9Q9SS89-F1
#
_cell.length_a   1.000
_cell.length_b   1.000
_cell.length_c   1.000
_cell.angle_alpha   90.00
_cell.angle_beta   90.00
_cell.angle_gamma   90.00
#
_symmetry.space_group_name_H-M   'P 1'
#
loop_
_entity.id
_entity.type
_entity.pdbx_description
1 polymer ?
#
loop_
_entity_poly.entity_id
_entity_poly.type
_entity_poly.pdbx_seq_one_letter_code
_entity_poly.pdbx_strand_id
1 'polypeptide(L)'
;MKIKHVINLHKALTAPVVLGLMVFYQNFTLGPWVYLALHGTYGVMWLLKDRIYPDKQWEPEIPIGIGIIGFGILMLYWVAPFIKFPQAENPVSNDRVRSYRNQRVAFIVGSL
;
A
#
# COMPACT_ATOMS: atom_id res chain seq x y z
N MET A 1 -18.54 2.43 21.35
CA MET A 1 -18.30 2.12 19.91
C MET A 1 -17.51 0.83 19.81
N LYS A 2 -17.58 0.07 18.70
CA LYS A 2 -16.77 -1.16 18.54
C LYS A 2 -15.42 -0.84 17.88
N ILE A 3 -14.37 -1.53 18.32
CA ILE A 3 -13.01 -1.38 17.77
C ILE A 3 -12.94 -1.74 16.27
N LYS A 4 -13.80 -2.66 15.79
CA LYS A 4 -13.91 -2.99 14.37
C LYS A 4 -14.22 -1.78 13.49
N HIS A 5 -14.98 -0.79 13.98
CA HIS A 5 -15.30 0.39 13.17
C HIS A 5 -14.05 1.20 12.83
N VAL A 6 -13.13 1.32 13.78
CA VAL A 6 -11.86 2.03 13.60
C VAL A 6 -11.00 1.34 12.55
N ILE A 7 -10.91 0.01 12.64
CA ILE A 7 -10.09 -0.79 11.73
C ILE A 7 -10.71 -0.81 10.34
N ASN A 8 -12.01 -1.06 10.24
CA ASN A 8 -12.74 -1.06 8.98
C ASN A 8 -12.64 0.29 8.29
N LEU A 9 -12.74 1.40 9.04
CA LEU A 9 -12.56 2.74 8.48
C LEU A 9 -11.16 2.91 7.90
N HIS A 10 -10.11 2.50 8.61
CA HIS A 10 -8.73 2.56 8.10
C HIS A 10 -8.57 1.70 6.83
N LYS A 11 -9.07 0.47 6.83
CA LYS A 11 -8.98 -0.44 5.66
C LYS A 11 -9.76 0.10 4.46
N ALA A 12 -10.95 0.68 4.68
CA ALA A 12 -11.75 1.31 3.65
C ALA A 12 -11.07 2.55 3.05
N LEU A 13 -10.44 3.39 3.89
CA LEU A 13 -9.77 4.61 3.46
C LEU A 13 -8.41 4.37 2.79
N THR A 14 -7.80 3.20 2.98
CA THR A 14 -6.46 2.92 2.44
C THR A 14 -6.42 3.07 0.91
N ALA A 15 -7.39 2.54 0.18
CA ALA A 15 -7.43 2.66 -1.28
C ALA A 15 -7.67 4.12 -1.78
N PRO A 16 -8.67 4.86 -1.27
CA PRO A 16 -8.82 6.29 -1.56
C PRO A 16 -7.58 7.13 -1.23
N VAL A 17 -6.91 6.87 -0.10
CA VAL A 17 -5.70 7.60 0.29
C VAL A 17 -4.56 7.32 -0.69
N VAL A 18 -4.32 6.06 -1.03
CA VAL A 18 -3.30 5.67 -2.02
C VAL A 18 -3.58 6.32 -3.38
N LEU A 19 -4.82 6.28 -3.84
CA LEU A 19 -5.23 6.96 -5.08
C LEU A 19 -5.01 8.47 -5.00
N GLY A 20 -5.38 9.10 -3.87
CA GLY A 20 -5.14 10.51 -3.61
C GLY A 20 -3.66 10.86 -3.66
N LEU A 21 -2.78 10.01 -3.12
CA LEU A 21 -1.33 10.19 -3.19
C LEU A 21 -0.78 10.00 -4.61
N MET A 22 -1.33 9.06 -5.39
CA MET A 22 -0.98 8.91 -6.81
C MET A 22 -1.31 10.18 -7.60
N VAL A 23 -2.47 10.77 -7.36
CA VAL A 23 -2.88 12.04 -7.96
C VAL A 23 -2.01 13.20 -7.46
N PHE A 24 -1.76 13.29 -6.16
CA PHE A 24 -0.99 14.38 -5.57
C PHE A 24 0.47 14.41 -6.06
N TYR A 25 1.12 13.25 -6.13
CA TYR A 25 2.49 13.12 -6.64
C TYR A 25 2.56 12.92 -8.16
N GLN A 26 1.42 12.92 -8.87
CA GLN A 26 1.32 12.64 -10.31
C GLN A 26 2.06 11.36 -10.73
N ASN A 27 2.03 10.33 -9.87
CA ASN A 27 2.78 9.11 -10.04
C ASN A 27 1.85 7.91 -10.30
N PHE A 28 1.77 7.52 -11.56
CA PHE A 28 0.96 6.40 -12.06
C PHE A 28 1.83 5.26 -12.61
N THR A 29 3.06 5.14 -12.12
CA THR A 29 3.94 4.01 -12.48
C THR A 29 3.40 2.69 -11.94
N LEU A 30 4.00 1.57 -12.34
CA LEU A 30 3.55 0.23 -11.93
C LEU A 30 3.54 0.04 -10.41
N GLY A 31 4.48 0.65 -9.68
CA GLY A 31 4.63 0.50 -8.23
C GLY A 31 3.37 0.92 -7.44
N PRO A 32 2.91 2.19 -7.56
CA PRO A 32 1.68 2.63 -6.94
C PRO A 32 0.43 1.84 -7.35
N TRP A 33 0.32 1.43 -8.62
CA TRP A 33 -0.80 0.57 -9.08
C TRP A 33 -0.79 -0.80 -8.41
N VAL A 34 0.37 -1.46 -8.31
CA VAL A 34 0.49 -2.74 -7.59
C VAL A 34 0.18 -2.55 -6.11
N TYR A 35 0.68 -1.47 -5.49
CA TYR A 35 0.38 -1.16 -4.10
C TYR A 35 -1.13 -0.99 -3.86
N LEU A 36 -1.80 -0.22 -4.72
CA LEU A 36 -3.24 0.01 -4.71
C LEU A 36 -4.01 -1.29 -4.90
N ALA A 37 -3.65 -2.10 -5.90
CA ALA A 37 -4.32 -3.37 -6.16
C ALA A 37 -4.23 -4.31 -4.96
N LEU A 38 -3.04 -4.45 -4.37
CA LEU A 38 -2.82 -5.31 -3.21
C LEU A 38 -3.57 -4.80 -1.97
N HIS A 39 -3.38 -3.53 -1.60
CA HIS A 39 -3.97 -2.99 -0.37
C HIS A 39 -5.47 -2.72 -0.51
N GLY A 40 -5.93 -2.35 -1.71
CA GLY A 40 -7.34 -2.14 -2.01
C GLY A 40 -8.12 -3.43 -2.01
N THR A 41 -7.67 -4.46 -2.73
CA THR A 41 -8.33 -5.77 -2.71
C THR A 41 -8.32 -6.39 -1.32
N TYR A 42 -7.20 -6.31 -0.61
CA TYR A 42 -7.12 -6.74 0.79
C TYR A 42 -8.10 -5.98 1.69
N GLY A 43 -8.23 -4.65 1.53
CA GLY A 43 -9.20 -3.84 2.27
C GLY A 43 -10.64 -4.26 1.99
N VAL A 44 -11.00 -4.52 0.74
CA VAL A 44 -12.34 -5.03 0.36
C VAL A 44 -12.59 -6.41 0.97
N MET A 45 -11.63 -7.33 0.86
CA MET A 45 -11.72 -8.66 1.47
C MET A 45 -11.88 -8.58 2.99
N TRP A 46 -11.17 -7.65 3.64
CA TRP A 46 -11.29 -7.42 5.08
C TRP A 46 -12.72 -6.98 5.46
N LEU A 47 -13.29 -6.01 4.75
CA LEU A 47 -14.64 -5.52 5.02
C LEU A 47 -15.70 -6.61 4.75
N LEU A 48 -15.50 -7.41 3.71
CA LEU A 48 -16.36 -8.54 3.41
C LEU A 48 -16.27 -9.61 4.50
N LYS A 49 -15.05 -9.92 4.94
CA LYS A 49 -14.77 -10.86 6.03
C LYS A 49 -15.41 -10.40 7.34
N ASP A 50 -15.37 -9.11 7.68
CA ASP A 50 -16.04 -8.58 8.88
C ASP A 50 -17.57 -8.69 8.81
N ARG A 51 -18.15 -8.58 7.61
CA ARG A 51 -19.60 -8.76 7.37
C ARG A 51 -20.04 -10.22 7.48
N ILE A 52 -19.29 -11.15 6.89
CA ILE A 52 -19.68 -12.57 6.80
C ILE A 52 -19.25 -13.34 8.07
N TYR A 53 -18.06 -13.05 8.58
CA TYR A 53 -17.44 -13.71 9.73
C TYR A 53 -16.95 -12.66 10.75
N PRO A 54 -17.88 -12.06 11.52
CA PRO A 54 -17.52 -11.07 12.52
C PRO A 54 -16.66 -11.72 13.61
N ASP A 55 -15.53 -11.10 13.86
CA ASP A 55 -14.55 -11.53 14.84
C ASP A 55 -14.99 -11.13 16.25
N LYS A 56 -15.20 -12.12 17.12
CA LYS A 56 -15.62 -11.89 18.52
C LYS A 56 -14.67 -11.00 19.31
N GLN A 57 -13.38 -10.97 18.96
CA GLN A 57 -12.39 -10.11 19.61
C GLN A 57 -12.62 -8.60 19.38
N TRP A 58 -13.31 -8.21 18.30
CA TRP A 58 -13.56 -6.80 17.95
C TRP A 58 -15.01 -6.35 18.23
N GLU A 59 -15.81 -7.23 18.83
CA GLU A 59 -17.18 -6.99 19.27
C GLU A 59 -17.29 -6.16 20.57
N PRO A 60 -16.34 -6.22 21.54
CA PRO A 60 -16.45 -5.45 22.78
C PRO A 60 -16.54 -3.95 22.53
N GLU A 61 -17.28 -3.28 23.41
CA GLU A 61 -17.40 -1.84 23.38
C GLU A 61 -16.15 -1.18 23.95
N ILE A 62 -15.61 -0.23 23.19
CA ILE A 62 -14.51 0.63 23.61
C ILE A 62 -14.99 2.09 23.76
N PRO A 63 -14.37 2.85 24.68
CA PRO A 63 -14.55 4.29 24.76
C PRO A 63 -14.13 4.98 23.46
N ILE A 64 -14.81 6.07 23.11
CA ILE A 64 -14.53 6.78 21.85
C ILE A 64 -13.12 7.35 21.78
N GLY A 65 -12.57 7.83 22.90
CA GLY A 65 -11.20 8.32 22.97
C GLY A 65 -10.17 7.25 22.61
N ILE A 66 -10.37 6.00 23.07
CA ILE A 66 -9.53 4.86 22.71
C ILE A 66 -9.65 4.54 21.21
N GLY A 67 -10.86 4.69 20.64
CA GLY A 67 -11.08 4.55 19.21
C GLY A 67 -10.30 5.58 18.38
N ILE A 68 -10.28 6.84 18.81
CA ILE A 68 -9.52 7.93 18.15
C ILE A 68 -8.02 7.67 18.23
N ILE A 69 -7.51 7.31 19.41
CA ILE A 69 -6.07 6.98 19.58
C ILE A 69 -5.70 5.78 18.72
N GLY A 70 -6.51 4.72 18.73
CA GLY A 70 -6.30 3.53 17.90
C GLY A 70 -6.31 3.85 16.41
N PHE A 71 -7.19 4.74 15.95
CA PHE A 71 -7.18 5.23 14.58
C PHE A 71 -5.88 5.96 14.26
N GLY A 72 -5.44 6.86 15.14
CA GLY A 72 -4.18 7.60 14.98
C GLY A 72 -2.96 6.69 14.86
N ILE A 73 -2.88 5.63 15.67
CA ILE A 73 -1.83 4.62 15.56
C ILE A 73 -1.90 3.90 14.20
N LEU A 74 -3.10 3.57 13.74
CA LEU A 74 -3.27 2.92 12.43
C LEU A 74 -2.84 3.83 11.28
N MET A 75 -3.03 5.15 11.37
CA MET A 75 -2.54 6.09 10.34
C MET A 75 -1.03 5.97 10.08
N LEU A 76 -0.24 5.54 11.07
CA LEU A 76 1.20 5.33 10.91
C LEU A 76 1.53 4.25 9.85
N TYR A 77 0.60 3.33 9.57
CA TYR A 77 0.78 2.35 8.50
C TYR A 77 0.78 2.99 7.10
N TRP A 78 0.23 4.19 6.94
CA TRP A 78 0.26 4.92 5.67
C TRP A 78 1.60 5.58 5.39
N VAL A 79 2.58 5.54 6.29
CA VAL A 79 3.93 6.08 6.04
C VAL A 79 4.60 5.44 4.81
N ALA A 80 4.32 4.15 4.54
CA ALA A 80 4.93 3.43 3.42
C ALA A 80 4.68 4.06 2.04
N PRO A 81 3.43 4.37 1.62
CA PRO A 81 3.19 5.05 0.34
C PRO A 81 3.75 6.48 0.31
N PHE A 82 3.74 7.23 1.42
CA PHE A 82 4.33 8.57 1.47
C PHE A 82 5.84 8.58 1.17
N ILE A 83 6.57 7.54 1.58
CA ILE A 83 8.01 7.44 1.28
C ILE A 83 8.26 6.96 -0.15
N LYS A 84 7.49 5.96 -0.61
CA LYS A 84 7.79 5.26 -1.86
C LYS A 84 7.31 5.98 -3.12
N PHE A 85 6.19 6.68 -3.05
CA PHE A 85 5.60 7.29 -4.25
C PHE A 85 6.39 8.49 -4.79
N PRO A 86 7.01 9.34 -3.95
CA PRO A 86 7.94 10.34 -4.44
C PRO A 86 9.19 9.77 -5.14
N GLN A 87 9.57 8.51 -4.85
CA GLN A 87 10.83 7.91 -5.30
C GLN A 87 10.70 7.04 -6.57
N ALA A 88 9.53 7.01 -7.22
CA ALA A 88 9.25 6.03 -8.27
C ALA A 88 10.03 6.20 -9.58
N GLU A 89 10.94 7.16 -9.64
CA GLU A 89 11.88 7.31 -10.74
C GLU A 89 13.30 7.56 -10.20
N ASN A 90 13.93 6.52 -9.68
CA ASN A 90 15.40 6.50 -9.54
C ASN A 90 16.01 5.82 -10.78
N PRO A 91 16.44 6.60 -11.80
CA PRO A 91 17.05 6.07 -13.03
C PRO A 91 18.24 5.13 -12.76
N VAL A 92 18.94 5.32 -11.64
CA VAL A 92 20.08 4.51 -11.17
C VAL A 92 19.73 3.01 -11.06
N SER A 93 18.50 2.64 -10.73
CA SER A 93 18.10 1.23 -10.66
C SER A 93 17.94 0.60 -12.05
N ASN A 94 17.43 1.37 -13.00
CA ASN A 94 17.19 0.93 -14.37
C ASN A 94 18.51 0.87 -15.17
N ASP A 95 19.44 1.78 -14.89
CA ASP A 95 20.77 1.80 -15.50
C ASP A 95 21.59 0.56 -15.16
N ARG A 96 21.47 0.03 -13.93
CA ARG A 96 22.12 -1.24 -13.56
C ARG A 96 21.54 -2.42 -14.34
N VAL A 97 20.23 -2.51 -14.46
CA VAL A 97 19.56 -3.58 -15.24
C VAL A 97 19.91 -3.47 -16.73
N ARG A 98 19.99 -2.24 -17.27
CA ARG A 98 20.43 -1.96 -18.64
C ARG A 98 21.89 -2.33 -18.86
N SER A 99 22.76 -2.02 -17.90
CA SER A 99 24.19 -2.37 -17.92
C SER A 99 24.41 -3.89 -17.93
N TYR A 100 23.75 -4.65 -17.04
CA TYR A 100 23.85 -6.12 -17.02
C TYR A 100 23.34 -6.77 -18.30
N ARG A 101 22.25 -6.24 -18.88
CA ARG A 101 21.72 -6.70 -20.16
C ARG A 101 22.71 -6.43 -21.30
N ASN A 102 23.28 -5.23 -21.36
CA ASN A 102 24.26 -4.87 -22.38
C ASN A 102 25.57 -5.67 -22.24
N GLN A 103 26.03 -5.94 -21.02
CA GLN A 103 27.18 -6.82 -20.77
C GLN A 103 26.93 -8.26 -21.22
N ARG A 104 25.72 -8.81 -20.99
CA ARG A 104 25.35 -10.15 -21.47
C ARG A 104 25.30 -10.23 -22.99
N VAL A 105 24.77 -9.21 -23.67
CA VAL A 105 24.75 -9.15 -25.14
C VAL A 105 26.17 -9.01 -25.69
N ALA A 106 27.02 -8.17 -25.10
CA ALA A 106 28.41 -8.03 -25.50
C ALA A 106 29.20 -9.35 -25.35
N PHE A 107 28.94 -10.12 -24.28
CA PHE A 107 29.55 -11.43 -24.09
C PHE A 107 29.13 -12.45 -25.17
N ILE A 108 27.86 -12.45 -25.56
CA ILE A 108 27.36 -13.37 -26.61
C ILE A 108 27.91 -12.99 -27.99
N VAL A 109 27.96 -11.70 -28.31
CA VAL A 109 28.41 -11.22 -29.63
C VAL A 109 29.93 -11.27 -29.79
N GLY A 110 30.70 -11.05 -28.72
CA GLY A 110 32.17 -11.10 -28.75
C GLY A 110 32.79 -12.50 -28.69
N SER A 111 31.97 -13.55 -28.60
CA SER A 111 32.40 -14.96 -28.54
C SER A 111 32.18 -15.73 -29.85
N LEU A 112 31.77 -15.03 -30.91
CA LEU A 112 31.62 -15.51 -32.29
C LEU A 112 32.70 -14.90 -33.18
#